data_AF-C1CGL9-F1
#
_entry.id   AF-C1CGL9-F1
#
_cell.length_a   1.000
_cell.length_b   1.000
_cell.length_c   1.000
_cell.angle_alpha   90.00
_cell.angle_beta   90.00
_cell.angle_gamma   90.00
#
_symmetry.space_group_name_H-M   'P 1'
#
loop_
_entity.id
_entity.type
_entity.pdbx_description
1 polymer ?
#
loop_
_entity_poly.entity_id
_entity_poly.type
_entity_poly.pdbx_seq_one_letter_code
_entity_poly.pdbx_strand_id
1 'polypeptide(L)' 'MTSRVFIDADCISAFLWVGTEHLLEKLYSGKIVIPQEVYDEINIPTIPHLKSRIDQLVAKGSAEIVSIDIGTE' A
#
# COMPACT_ATOMS: atom_id res chain seq x y z
N MET A 1 -6.27 20.86 -4.03
CA MET A 1 -5.95 19.98 -2.89
C MET A 1 -6.33 18.57 -3.27
N THR A 2 -5.37 17.68 -3.50
CA THR A 2 -5.67 16.26 -3.70
C THR A 2 -5.39 15.53 -2.40
N SER A 3 -6.44 15.00 -1.76
CA SER A 3 -6.34 14.23 -0.52
C SER A 3 -5.51 12.97 -0.74
N ARG A 4 -4.56 12.73 0.18
CA ARG A 4 -3.87 11.44 0.33
C ARG A 4 -4.90 10.36 0.66
N VAL A 5 -4.70 9.16 0.11
CA VAL A 5 -5.56 8.00 0.34
C VAL A 5 -4.77 6.98 1.12
N PHE A 6 -5.09 6.85 2.41
CA PHE A 6 -4.48 5.84 3.28
C PHE A 6 -5.19 4.51 3.05
N ILE A 7 -4.42 3.48 2.74
CA ILE A 7 -4.94 2.15 2.45
C ILE A 7 -4.65 1.21 3.62
N ASP A 8 -5.68 0.51 4.07
CA ASP A 8 -5.61 -0.54 5.09
C ASP A 8 -5.19 -1.90 4.49
N ALA A 9 -4.70 -2.81 5.33
CA ALA A 9 -4.16 -4.12 4.94
C ALA A 9 -5.20 -4.99 4.22
N ASP A 10 -6.42 -5.07 4.74
CA ASP A 10 -7.51 -5.83 4.12
C ASP A 10 -7.89 -5.25 2.75
N CYS A 11 -7.85 -3.93 2.61
CA CYS A 11 -8.17 -3.25 1.36
C CYS A 11 -7.13 -3.57 0.28
N ILE A 12 -5.84 -3.32 0.56
CA ILE A 12 -4.79 -3.56 -0.44
C ILE A 12 -4.63 -5.04 -0.76
N SER A 13 -4.78 -5.92 0.23
CA SER A 13 -4.61 -7.37 0.04
C SER A 13 -5.62 -7.93 -0.98
N ALA A 14 -6.86 -7.43 -1.01
CA ALA A 14 -7.84 -7.82 -2.01
C ALA A 14 -7.38 -7.55 -3.46
N PHE A 15 -6.77 -6.38 -3.71
CA PHE A 15 -6.24 -6.06 -5.05
C PHE A 15 -4.99 -6.87 -5.37
N LEU A 16 -4.09 -7.03 -4.39
CA LEU A 16 -2.85 -7.77 -4.57
C LEU A 16 -3.09 -9.26 -4.82
N TRP A 17 -4.10 -9.85 -4.17
CA TRP A 17 -4.47 -11.26 -4.38
C TRP A 17 -5.00 -11.53 -5.79
N VAL A 18 -5.83 -10.63 -6.32
CA VAL A 18 -6.45 -10.78 -7.65
C VAL A 18 -5.54 -10.28 -8.77
N GLY A 19 -4.47 -9.53 -8.45
CA GLY A 19 -3.55 -8.97 -9.45
C GLY A 19 -4.11 -7.72 -10.15
N THR A 20 -4.98 -6.98 -9.46
CA THR A 20 -5.65 -5.79 -9.98
C THR A 20 -5.14 -4.49 -9.33
N GLU A 21 -3.92 -4.49 -8.79
CA GLU A 21 -3.28 -3.31 -8.19
C GLU A 21 -3.17 -2.11 -9.14
N HIS A 22 -3.13 -2.36 -10.45
CA HIS A 22 -3.15 -1.31 -11.48
C HIS A 22 -4.42 -0.44 -11.44
N LEU A 23 -5.53 -0.93 -10.87
CA LEU A 23 -6.74 -0.13 -10.66
C LEU A 23 -6.50 0.94 -9.59
N LEU A 24 -5.76 0.62 -8.53
CA LEU A 24 -5.37 1.60 -7.52
C LEU A 24 -4.44 2.65 -8.12
N GLU A 25 -3.46 2.22 -8.93
CA GLU A 25 -2.60 3.15 -9.69
C GLU A 25 -3.44 4.11 -10.54
N LYS A 26 -4.45 3.61 -11.27
CA LYS A 26 -5.29 4.44 -12.15
C LYS A 26 -6.22 5.39 -11.39
N LEU A 27 -6.79 4.97 -10.27
CA LEU A 27 -7.74 5.76 -9.48
C LEU A 27 -7.03 6.80 -8.60
N TYR A 28 -5.86 6.45 -8.06
CA TYR A 28 -5.19 7.18 -7.00
C TYR A 28 -3.70 7.44 -7.28
N SER A 29 -3.30 7.51 -8.56
CA SER A 29 -1.91 7.73 -8.99
C SER A 29 -1.19 8.80 -8.16
N GLY A 30 -0.13 8.39 -7.45
CA GLY A 30 0.71 9.29 -6.64
C GLY A 30 0.05 9.83 -5.37
N LYS A 31 -1.09 9.26 -4.96
CA LYS A 31 -1.85 9.66 -3.76
C LYS A 31 -1.99 8.52 -2.76
N ILE A 32 -1.60 7.31 -3.14
CA ILE A 32 -1.70 6.12 -2.29
C ILE A 32 -0.65 6.25 -1.18
N VAL A 33 -1.11 6.17 0.05
CA VAL A 33 -0.25 6.08 1.23
C VAL A 33 -0.47 4.71 1.86
N ILE A 34 0.62 3.97 2.02
CA ILE A 34 0.63 2.69 2.71
C ILE A 34 1.26 2.94 4.09
N PRO A 35 0.49 2.80 5.19
CA PRO A 35 1.08 2.86 6.52
C PRO A 35 2.17 1.80 6.68
N GLN A 36 3.23 2.11 7.42
CA GLN A 36 4.30 1.14 7.72
C GLN A 36 3.73 -0.15 8.34
N GLU A 37 2.75 -0.02 9.23
CA GLU A 37 2.07 -1.15 9.87
C GLU A 37 1.41 -2.08 8.85
N VAL A 38 0.74 -1.52 7.84
CA VAL A 38 0.11 -2.26 6.74
C VAL A 38 1.17 -2.96 5.88
N TYR A 39 2.28 -2.29 5.60
CA TYR A 39 3.39 -2.87 4.86
C TYR A 39 4.01 -4.06 5.60
N ASP A 40 4.19 -3.92 6.91
CA ASP A 40 4.75 -4.96 7.77
C ASP A 40 3.79 -6.16 7.92
N GLU A 41 2.47 -5.91 8.01
CA GLU A 41 1.46 -6.96 8.04
C GLU A 41 1.45 -7.80 6.74
N ILE A 42 1.65 -7.17 5.59
CA ILE A 42 1.70 -7.85 4.28
C ILE A 42 3.03 -8.54 4.03
N ASN A 43 4.07 -8.21 4.81
CA ASN A 43 5.37 -8.86 4.75
C ASN A 43 5.33 -10.26 5.40
N ILE A 44 4.55 -11.16 4.80
CA ILE A 44 4.36 -12.53 5.26
C ILE A 44 5.33 -13.45 4.49
N PRO A 45 6.17 -14.24 5.18
CA PRO A 45 7.19 -15.09 4.54
C PRO A 45 6.64 -16.11 3.55
N THR A 46 5.39 -16.54 3.76
CA THR A 46 4.72 -17.56 2.95
C THR A 46 4.17 -16.99 1.64
N ILE A 47 4.05 -15.67 1.49
CA ILE A 47 3.47 -15.02 0.31
C ILE A 47 4.30 -13.80 -0.14
N PRO A 48 5.58 -14.00 -0.52
CA PRO A 48 6.52 -12.90 -0.82
C PRO A 48 6.11 -12.04 -2.03
N HIS A 49 5.26 -12.57 -2.91
CA HIS A 49 4.81 -11.86 -4.10
C HIS A 49 3.87 -10.68 -3.80
N LEU A 50 3.11 -10.71 -2.70
CA LEU A 50 2.24 -9.59 -2.31
C LEU A 50 3.09 -8.38 -1.92
N LYS A 51 4.14 -8.61 -1.11
CA LYS A 51 5.12 -7.58 -0.77
C LYS A 51 5.81 -7.03 -2.02
N SER A 52 6.29 -7.90 -2.91
CA SER A 52 6.98 -7.47 -4.13
C SER A 52 6.12 -6.57 -5.02
N ARG A 53 4.80 -6.80 -5.07
CA ARG A 53 3.85 -5.93 -5.78
C ARG A 53 3.74 -4.54 -5.13
N ILE A 54 3.72 -4.46 -3.80
CA ILE A 54 3.79 -3.16 -3.11
C ILE A 54 5.11 -2.46 -3.41
N ASP A 55 6.24 -3.18 -3.36
CA ASP A 55 7.55 -2.61 -3.67
C ASP A 55 7.57 -2.02 -5.10
N GLN A 56 6.90 -2.67 -6.07
CA GLN A 56 6.76 -2.14 -7.43
C GLN A 56 5.89 -0.87 -7.48
N LEU A 57 4.79 -0.80 -6.73
CA LEU A 57 3.96 0.42 -6.63
C LEU A 57 4.77 1.60 -6.10
N VAL A 58 5.60 1.35 -5.09
CA VAL A 58 6.48 2.36 -4.47
C VAL A 58 7.59 2.77 -5.43
N ALA A 59 8.26 1.81 -6.08
CA ALA A 59 9.33 2.09 -7.05
C ALA A 59 8.84 2.91 -8.26
N LYS A 60 7.57 2.76 -8.65
CA LYS A 60 6.92 3.58 -9.69
C LYS A 60 6.49 4.97 -9.20
N GLY A 61 6.59 5.27 -7.91
CA GLY A 61 6.05 6.50 -7.31
C GLY A 61 4.53 6.55 -7.27
N SER A 62 3.84 5.41 -7.43
CA SER A 62 2.38 5.34 -7.35
C SER A 62 1.87 5.29 -5.91
N ALA A 63 2.69 4.76 -5.00
CA ALA A 63 2.45 4.72 -3.56
C ALA A 63 3.66 5.23 -2.76
N GLU A 64 3.40 5.78 -1.57
CA GLU A 64 4.43 6.10 -0.58
C GLU A 64 4.19 5.28 0.70
N ILE A 65 5.27 4.78 1.32
CA ILE A 65 5.19 4.16 2.64
C ILE A 65 5.44 5.26 3.68
N VAL A 66 4.54 5.38 4.64
CA VAL A 66 4.61 6.42 5.68
C VAL A 66 4.41 5.79 7.05
N SER A 67 5.28 6.12 8.01
CA SER A 67 5.05 5.82 9.42
C SER A 67 4.01 6.78 9.99
N ILE A 68 2.95 6.25 10.59
CA ILE A 68 1.94 7.05 11.29
C ILE A 68 2.35 7.07 12.76
N ASP A 69 2.75 8.24 13.26
CA ASP A 69 2.97 8.44 14.68
C ASP A 69 1.60 8.66 15.32
N ILE A 70 1.07 7.61 15.95
CA ILE A 70 -0.13 7.71 16.78
C ILE A 70 0.37 8.23 18.12
N GLY A 71 0.52 9.56 18.23
CA GLY A 71 0.94 10.19 19.47
C GLY A 71 0.10 9.67 20.64
N THR A 72 0.73 8.96 21.57
CA THR A 72 0.11 8.58 22.84
C THR A 72 -0.10 9.84 23.66
N GLU A 73 -1.36 10.26 23.83
CA GLU A 73 -1.79 11.15 24.91
C GLU A 73 -1.79 10.41 26.26
#